data_AF-A0A359D7K2-F1
#
_entry.id   AF-A0A359D7K2-F1
#
_cell.length_a   1.000
_cell.length_b   1.000
_cell.length_c   1.000
_cell.angle_alpha   90.00
_cell.angle_beta   90.00
_cell.angle_gamma   90.00
#
_symmetry.space_group_name_H-M   'P 1'
#
loop_
_entity.id
_entity.type
_entity.pdbx_description
1 polymer ?
#
loop_
_entity_poly.entity_id
_entity_poly.type
_entity_poly.pdbx_seq_one_letter_code
_entity_poly.pdbx_strand_id
1 'polypeptide(L)'
;ADEIIVRLSDRSELEAKLIGSDPRSDVALLKVEGENLPIVKLGKSEDLKVGEWVLAIGSPFGFDHSVTAGIVSAKGRSLPNESYVPFIQTDVAINPGNSGGPLFN
;
A
#
# COMPACT_ATOMS: atom_id res chain seq x y z
N ALA A 1 23.83 3.93 -9.42
CA ALA A 1 22.82 3.28 -8.57
C ALA A 1 21.51 3.96 -8.89
N ASP A 2 20.43 3.20 -9.05
CA ASP A 2 19.12 3.78 -9.31
C ASP A 2 18.67 4.50 -8.03
N GLU A 3 18.43 5.80 -8.13
CA GLU A 3 18.00 6.65 -7.03
C GLU A 3 16.51 6.44 -6.78
N ILE A 4 16.12 6.25 -5.51
CA ILE A 4 14.71 6.12 -5.12
C ILE A 4 14.28 7.43 -4.45
N ILE A 5 13.30 8.10 -5.03
CA ILE A 5 12.73 9.34 -4.49
C ILE A 5 11.33 9.07 -3.94
N VAL A 6 11.08 9.50 -2.71
CA VAL A 6 9.75 9.52 -2.09
C VAL A 6 9.24 10.95 -2.09
N ARG A 7 8.08 11.17 -2.70
CA ARG A 7 7.38 12.45 -2.67
C ARG A 7 6.24 12.41 -1.65
N LEU A 8 6.23 13.34 -0.71
CA LEU A 8 5.18 13.48 0.31
C LEU A 8 4.01 14.32 -0.21
N SER A 9 2.91 14.35 0.55
CA SER A 9 1.69 15.07 0.17
C SER A 9 1.84 16.59 0.11
N ASP A 10 2.81 17.13 0.83
CA ASP A 10 3.21 18.55 0.75
C ASP A 10 4.16 18.84 -0.42
N ARG A 11 4.42 17.84 -1.27
CA ARG A 11 5.33 17.85 -2.43
C ARG A 11 6.81 17.93 -2.08
N SER A 12 7.19 17.80 -0.81
CA SER A 12 8.58 17.59 -0.46
C SER A 12 9.07 16.25 -1.01
N GLU A 13 10.34 16.21 -1.41
CA GLU A 13 10.99 15.03 -1.95
C GLU A 13 12.14 14.62 -1.02
N LEU A 14 12.21 13.32 -0.73
CA LEU A 14 13.21 12.73 0.13
C LEU A 14 13.88 11.58 -0.62
N GLU A 15 15.21 11.54 -0.58
CA GLU A 15 15.96 10.36 -1.03
C GLU A 15 15.70 9.20 -0.07
N ALA A 16 15.34 8.06 -0.63
CA ALA A 16 15.06 6.83 0.10
C ALA A 16 16.15 5.78 -0.13
N LYS A 17 16.51 5.09 0.94
CA LYS A 17 17.40 3.93 0.92
C LYS A 17 16.60 2.65 1.02
N LEU A 18 16.88 1.69 0.15
CA LEU A 18 16.37 0.32 0.30
C LEU A 18 17.07 -0.33 1.49
N ILE A 19 16.29 -0.68 2.52
CA ILE A 19 16.79 -1.43 3.69
C ILE A 19 16.71 -2.94 3.44
N GLY A 20 15.67 -3.38 2.74
CA GLY A 20 15.50 -4.78 2.36
C GLY A 20 14.25 -5.00 1.52
N SER A 21 14.20 -6.14 0.83
CA SER A 21 13.05 -6.61 0.08
C SER A 21 12.87 -8.12 0.26
N ASP A 22 11.63 -8.58 0.26
CA ASP A 22 11.28 -10.00 0.20
C ASP A 22 10.41 -10.25 -1.04
N PRO A 23 11.01 -10.71 -2.15
CA PRO A 23 10.27 -10.97 -3.39
C PRO A 23 9.17 -12.03 -3.25
N ARG A 24 9.21 -12.88 -2.22
CA ARG A 24 8.19 -13.94 -2.03
C ARG A 24 6.88 -13.39 -1.46
N SER A 25 6.95 -12.29 -0.71
CA SER A 25 5.77 -11.62 -0.15
C SER A 25 5.44 -10.30 -0.86
N ASP A 26 6.24 -9.91 -1.86
CA ASP A 26 6.12 -8.65 -2.59
C ASP A 26 6.15 -7.42 -1.65
N VAL A 27 7.07 -7.43 -0.68
CA VAL A 27 7.26 -6.34 0.30
C VAL A 27 8.68 -5.79 0.25
N ALA A 28 8.80 -4.47 0.31
CA ALA A 28 10.07 -3.77 0.48
C ALA A 28 9.99 -2.76 1.64
N LEU A 29 11.10 -2.60 2.36
CA LEU A 29 11.27 -1.58 3.39
C LEU A 29 12.24 -0.51 2.89
N LEU A 30 11.73 0.72 2.81
CA LEU A 30 12.50 1.91 2.47
C LEU A 30 12.71 2.77 3.72
N LYS A 31 13.85 3.45 3.78
CA LYS A 31 14.20 4.41 4.82
C LYS A 31 14.42 5.78 4.19
N VAL A 32 13.71 6.78 4.70
CA VAL A 32 13.93 8.20 4.43
C VAL A 32 14.42 8.89 5.70
N GLU A 33 15.14 10.00 5.53
CA GLU A 33 15.49 10.90 6.62
C GLU A 33 14.62 12.15 6.57
N GLY A 34 14.04 12.54 7.70
CA GLY A 34 13.15 13.69 7.82
C GLY A 34 12.65 13.84 9.26
N GLU A 35 12.17 15.03 9.59
CA GLU A 35 11.63 15.36 10.90
C GLU A 35 10.11 15.53 10.83
N ASN A 36 9.40 15.14 11.89
CA ASN A 36 7.94 15.29 12.00
C ASN A 36 7.14 14.71 10.82
N LEU A 37 7.63 13.61 10.23
CA LEU A 37 6.94 12.93 9.14
C LEU A 37 5.58 12.39 9.62
N PRO A 38 4.51 12.52 8.81
CA PRO A 38 3.23 11.94 9.14
C PRO A 38 3.34 10.41 9.18
N ILE A 39 2.69 9.80 10.18
CA ILE A 39 2.64 8.35 10.33
C ILE A 39 1.20 7.87 10.23
N VAL A 40 1.05 6.66 9.69
CA VAL A 40 -0.23 5.95 9.69
C VAL A 40 -0.34 5.07 10.93
N LYS A 41 -1.53 4.99 11.52
CA LYS A 41 -1.82 4.00 12.56
C LYS A 41 -2.12 2.66 11.90
N LEU A 42 -1.40 1.61 12.29
CA LEU A 42 -1.65 0.26 11.79
C LEU A 42 -2.90 -0.34 12.48
N GLY A 43 -3.75 -0.96 11.67
CA GLY A 43 -4.87 -1.78 12.12
C GLY A 43 -4.48 -3.25 12.29
N LYS A 44 -5.48 -4.09 12.64
CA LYS A 44 -5.36 -5.55 12.68
C LYS A 44 -6.20 -6.16 11.58
N SER A 45 -5.56 -6.87 10.65
CA SER A 45 -6.23 -7.46 9.50
C SER A 45 -7.17 -8.63 9.88
N GLU A 46 -6.93 -9.24 11.04
CA GLU A 46 -7.72 -10.31 11.61
C GLU A 46 -9.14 -9.84 11.93
N ASP A 47 -9.28 -8.58 12.38
CA ASP A 47 -10.54 -7.97 12.80
C ASP A 47 -11.44 -7.57 11.62
N LEU A 48 -10.87 -7.44 10.42
CA LEU A 48 -11.56 -7.02 9.20
C LEU A 48 -12.67 -8.00 8.79
N LYS A 49 -13.82 -7.51 8.34
CA LYS A 49 -14.97 -8.34 7.94
C LYS A 49 -15.27 -8.24 6.45
N VAL A 50 -15.72 -9.33 5.84
CA VAL A 50 -16.28 -9.31 4.48
C VAL A 50 -17.53 -8.42 4.48
N GLY A 51 -17.63 -7.52 3.51
CA GLY A 51 -18.68 -6.50 3.42
C GLY A 51 -18.36 -5.19 4.16
N GLU A 52 -17.25 -5.12 4.89
CA GLU A 52 -16.80 -3.87 5.53
C GLU A 52 -16.32 -2.88 4.49
N TRP A 53 -16.64 -1.59 4.69
CA TRP A 53 -16.18 -0.52 3.82
C TRP A 53 -14.67 -0.37 3.94
N VAL A 54 -14.03 -0.17 2.80
CA VAL A 54 -12.60 0.13 2.72
C VAL A 54 -12.31 1.19 1.67
N LEU A 55 -11.16 1.83 1.83
CA LEU A 55 -10.69 2.94 1.01
C LEU A 55 -9.23 2.69 0.61
N ALA A 56 -8.88 2.83 -0.67
CA ALA A 56 -7.49 2.85 -1.11
C ALA A 56 -7.07 4.27 -1.49
N ILE A 57 -5.82 4.60 -1.16
CA ILE A 57 -5.17 5.86 -1.54
C ILE A 57 -3.93 5.54 -2.35
N GLY A 58 -3.73 6.23 -3.47
CA GLY A 58 -2.55 6.08 -4.29
C GLY A 58 -2.40 7.18 -5.32
N SER A 59 -1.46 6.99 -6.25
CA SER A 59 -1.19 7.92 -7.35
C SER A 59 -1.33 7.23 -8.71
N PRO A 60 -2.53 6.72 -9.06
CA PRO A 60 -2.75 6.02 -10.33
C PRO A 60 -2.41 6.94 -11.51
N PHE A 61 -1.62 6.44 -12.45
CA PHE A 61 -1.17 7.18 -13.64
C PHE A 61 -0.43 8.50 -13.34
N GLY A 62 0.11 8.68 -12.13
CA GLY A 62 0.79 9.91 -11.70
C GLY A 62 -0.16 11.04 -11.29
N PHE A 63 -1.47 10.78 -11.23
CA PHE A 63 -2.43 11.70 -10.59
C PHE A 63 -2.32 11.55 -9.08
N ASP A 64 -1.69 12.52 -8.43
CA ASP A 64 -1.46 12.48 -6.98
C ASP A 64 -2.78 12.41 -6.19
N HIS A 65 -2.77 11.64 -5.10
CA HIS A 65 -3.82 11.61 -4.07
C HIS A 65 -5.21 11.18 -4.57
N SER A 66 -5.25 10.15 -5.42
CA SER A 66 -6.54 9.56 -5.81
C SER A 66 -7.06 8.67 -4.69
N VAL A 67 -8.34 8.84 -4.39
CA VAL A 67 -9.04 8.09 -3.35
C VAL A 67 -10.18 7.31 -3.98
N THR A 68 -10.27 6.02 -3.68
CA THR A 68 -11.33 5.14 -4.16
C THR A 68 -11.89 4.32 -3.00
N ALA A 69 -13.21 4.09 -3.01
CA ALA A 69 -13.91 3.36 -1.96
C ALA A 69 -14.59 2.12 -2.52
N GLY A 70 -14.74 1.12 -1.67
CA GLY A 70 -15.38 -0.16 -1.96
C GLY A 70 -15.56 -0.95 -0.67
N ILE A 71 -15.66 -2.26 -0.79
CA ILE A 71 -15.81 -3.18 0.33
C ILE A 71 -14.76 -4.28 0.30
N VAL A 72 -14.61 -4.96 1.43
CA VAL A 72 -13.90 -6.23 1.51
C VAL A 72 -14.76 -7.30 0.84
N SER A 73 -14.35 -7.80 -0.32
CA SER A 73 -15.07 -8.83 -1.06
C SER A 73 -14.74 -10.24 -0.53
N ALA A 74 -13.51 -10.49 -0.08
CA ALA A 74 -13.09 -11.76 0.52
C ALA A 74 -11.79 -11.61 1.34
N LYS A 75 -11.47 -12.60 2.17
CA LYS A 75 -10.22 -12.70 2.94
C LYS A 75 -9.52 -14.03 2.66
N GLY A 76 -8.20 -14.08 2.86
CA GLY A 76 -7.42 -15.32 2.83
C GLY A 76 -7.32 -15.95 1.44
N ARG A 77 -7.32 -15.14 0.38
CA ARG A 77 -7.14 -15.65 -0.98
C ARG A 77 -5.67 -16.01 -1.21
N SER A 78 -5.43 -17.21 -1.72
CA SER A 78 -4.12 -17.61 -2.24
C SER A 78 -4.15 -17.52 -3.76
N LEU A 79 -3.11 -16.92 -4.35
CA LEU A 79 -2.96 -16.89 -5.80
C LEU A 79 -2.20 -18.14 -6.27
N PRO A 80 -2.50 -18.67 -7.47
CA PRO A 80 -1.71 -19.74 -8.06
C PRO A 80 -0.24 -19.30 -8.15
N ASN A 81 0.68 -20.12 -7.65
CA ASN A 81 2.13 -19.85 -7.54
C ASN A 81 2.58 -18.85 -6.45
N GLU A 82 1.67 -18.24 -5.69
CA GLU A 82 1.98 -17.36 -4.55
C GLU A 82 1.30 -17.89 -3.28
N SER A 83 1.73 -19.07 -2.85
CA SER A 83 1.13 -19.76 -1.69
C SER A 83 1.44 -19.12 -0.33
N TYR A 84 2.25 -18.06 -0.29
CA TYR A 84 2.85 -17.57 0.96
C TYR A 84 2.08 -16.43 1.63
N VAL A 85 1.28 -15.65 0.89
CA VAL A 85 0.60 -14.46 1.43
C VAL A 85 -0.92 -14.60 1.34
N PRO A 86 -1.66 -14.50 2.46
CA PRO A 86 -3.12 -14.49 2.43
C PRO A 86 -3.63 -13.10 2.04
N PHE A 87 -4.10 -12.94 0.79
CA PHE A 87 -4.59 -11.66 0.29
C PHE A 87 -5.98 -11.29 0.83
N ILE A 88 -6.19 -9.98 1.02
CA ILE A 88 -7.53 -9.37 1.14
C ILE A 88 -7.99 -9.00 -0.26
N GLN A 89 -9.20 -9.42 -0.63
CA GLN A 89 -9.82 -9.07 -1.90
C GLN A 89 -10.81 -7.92 -1.67
N THR A 90 -10.78 -6.93 -2.55
CA THR A 90 -11.69 -5.77 -2.53
C THR A 90 -12.16 -5.43 -3.94
N ASP A 91 -13.29 -4.75 -4.04
CA ASP A 91 -13.81 -4.16 -5.28
C ASP A 91 -13.46 -2.67 -5.43
N VAL A 92 -12.63 -2.13 -4.53
CA VAL A 92 -12.00 -0.82 -4.70
C VAL A 92 -11.27 -0.78 -6.04
N ALA A 93 -11.41 0.33 -6.77
CA ALA A 93 -10.77 0.52 -8.06
C ALA A 93 -9.24 0.67 -7.92
N ILE A 94 -8.50 -0.41 -8.18
CA ILE A 94 -7.03 -0.44 -8.17
C ILE A 94 -6.48 -0.41 -9.60
N ASN A 95 -5.58 0.53 -9.87
CA ASN A 95 -4.87 0.71 -11.14
C ASN A 95 -3.34 0.85 -10.91
N PRO A 96 -2.49 0.66 -11.93
CA PRO A 96 -1.05 0.96 -11.83
C PRO A 96 -0.79 2.35 -11.24
N GLY A 97 0.07 2.41 -10.22
CA GLY A 97 0.30 3.60 -9.40
C GLY A 97 -0.35 3.57 -8.00
N ASN A 98 -1.16 2.54 -7.70
CA ASN A 98 -1.60 2.22 -6.33
C ASN A 98 -0.69 1.21 -5.62
N SER A 99 0.27 0.59 -6.32
CA SER A 99 1.19 -0.41 -5.77
C SER A 99 1.93 0.15 -4.55
N GLY A 100 1.87 -0.56 -3.42
CA GLY A 100 2.44 -0.13 -2.13
C GLY A 100 1.61 0.90 -1.36
N GLY A 101 0.49 1.38 -1.91
CA GLY A 101 -0.43 2.30 -1.26
C GLY A 101 -1.28 1.63 -0.16
N PRO A 102 -1.79 2.40 0.82
CA PRO A 102 -2.57 1.86 1.93
C PRO A 102 -4.01 1.50 1.54
N LEU A 103 -4.55 0.52 2.25
CA LEU A 103 -5.99 0.21 2.32
C LEU A 103 -6.48 0.47 3.75
N PHE A 104 -7.51 1.31 3.90
CA PHE A 104 -8.10 1.71 5.19
C PHE A 104 -9.51 1.15 5.35
N ASN A 105 -9.94 0.93 6.59
CA ASN A 105 -11.34 0.70 6.98
C ASN A 105 -11.88 1.86 7.83
#